data_AF-A0A6P5G3S8-F1
#
_entry.id   AF-A0A6P5G3S8-F1
#
_cell.length_a   1.000
_cell.length_b   1.000
_cell.length_c   1.000
_cell.angle_alpha   90.00
_cell.angle_beta   90.00
_cell.angle_gamma   90.00
#
_symmetry.space_group_name_H-M   'P 1'
#
loop_
_entity.id
_entity.type
_entity.pdbx_description
1 polymer ?
#
loop_
_entity_poly.entity_id
_entity_poly.type
_entity_poly.pdbx_seq_one_letter_code
_entity_poly.pdbx_strand_id
1 'polypeptide(L)'
;MRQASANRRSDYLKALTQEIERKLQKALSSSSQRIELLQQLFADIALEVDDRARDIILNRDERGAGLIEDRIESCLCFYEVLADHYVSVPEDGKRILDLIVQLWSQSFVSHIFTLLFHKWLFEVPLEETEALLRYGSALVQGATNVFWIDIQTNTRRFLSLFHYLLEEVALVPDRRDRISLQACRDLFLLLSRFILFYDLDYLLERFLKEFPTFPNSFLVGGPADFFVIELTDQLQKLKVEPVLLHYLSRMSVLQGLELRMTTNTRLKACLYSFTSPGGPTYPTRAVRHAAWNTLDLLFPCCGLNFGGDHWDISLSYDSHILMVFRELHY
;
A
#
# COMPACT_ATOMS: atom_id res chain seq x y z
N MET A 1 -33.54 -4.69 -23.60
CA MET A 1 -32.98 -5.42 -22.44
C MET A 1 -31.83 -4.65 -21.77
N ARG A 2 -30.86 -4.09 -22.50
CA ARG A 2 -29.75 -3.27 -21.93
C ARG A 2 -30.19 -2.07 -21.07
N GLN A 3 -31.22 -1.32 -21.49
CA GLN A 3 -31.75 -0.19 -20.70
C GLN A 3 -32.33 -0.63 -19.34
N ALA A 4 -32.99 -1.79 -19.30
CA ALA A 4 -33.62 -2.29 -18.08
C ALA A 4 -32.58 -2.86 -17.09
N SER A 5 -31.47 -3.43 -17.57
CA SER A 5 -30.37 -3.88 -16.70
C SER A 5 -29.53 -2.71 -16.18
N ALA A 6 -29.25 -1.70 -17.00
CA ALA A 6 -28.59 -0.47 -16.57
C ALA A 6 -29.37 0.26 -15.46
N ASN A 7 -30.71 0.34 -15.60
CA ASN A 7 -31.56 0.91 -14.58
C ASN A 7 -31.51 0.11 -13.26
N ARG A 8 -31.55 -1.24 -13.33
CA ARG A 8 -31.44 -2.09 -12.13
C ARG A 8 -30.11 -1.93 -11.38
N ARG A 9 -28.98 -1.85 -12.11
CA ARG A 9 -27.67 -1.59 -11.49
C ARG A 9 -27.65 -0.22 -10.81
N SER A 10 -28.10 0.82 -11.51
CA SER A 10 -28.19 2.18 -10.96
C SER A 10 -29.06 2.22 -9.69
N ASP A 11 -30.22 1.59 -9.70
CA ASP A 11 -31.13 1.58 -8.54
C ASP A 11 -30.53 0.84 -7.34
N TYR A 12 -29.83 -0.27 -7.58
CA TYR A 12 -29.11 -1.01 -6.55
C TYR A 12 -27.99 -0.18 -5.92
N LEU A 13 -27.17 0.50 -6.72
CA LEU A 13 -26.08 1.35 -6.23
C LEU A 13 -26.58 2.58 -5.48
N LYS A 14 -27.70 3.16 -5.91
CA LYS A 14 -28.38 4.23 -5.16
C LYS A 14 -28.88 3.75 -3.81
N ALA A 15 -29.46 2.55 -3.74
CA ALA A 15 -29.90 1.97 -2.46
C ALA A 15 -28.72 1.73 -1.51
N LEU A 16 -27.58 1.23 -2.03
CA LEU A 16 -26.35 1.07 -1.22
C LEU A 16 -25.81 2.42 -0.72
N THR A 17 -25.78 3.43 -1.59
CA THR A 17 -25.38 4.80 -1.24
C THR A 17 -26.25 5.35 -0.11
N GLN A 18 -27.58 5.18 -0.19
CA GLN A 18 -28.51 5.62 0.85
C GLN A 18 -28.28 4.90 2.18
N GLU A 19 -27.93 3.61 2.17
CA GLU A 19 -27.63 2.88 3.40
C GLU A 19 -26.31 3.35 4.04
N ILE A 20 -25.29 3.66 3.23
CA ILE A 20 -24.04 4.28 3.70
C ILE A 20 -24.34 5.64 4.35
N GLU A 21 -25.12 6.48 3.67
CA GLU A 21 -25.54 7.79 4.16
C GLU A 21 -26.28 7.67 5.51
N ARG A 22 -27.23 6.74 5.61
CA ARG A 22 -28.00 6.48 6.84
C ARG A 22 -27.10 6.05 7.99
N LYS A 23 -26.11 5.17 7.74
CA LYS A 23 -25.14 4.73 8.77
C LYS A 23 -24.25 5.87 9.24
N LEU A 24 -23.78 6.73 8.33
CA LEU A 24 -22.98 7.92 8.68
C LEU A 24 -23.78 8.94 9.48
N GLN A 25 -25.03 9.23 9.10
CA GLN A 25 -25.92 10.10 9.87
C GLN A 25 -26.19 9.53 11.28
N LYS A 26 -26.38 8.21 11.40
CA LYS A 26 -26.52 7.55 12.71
C LYS A 26 -25.25 7.73 13.54
N ALA A 27 -24.07 7.57 12.94
CA ALA A 27 -22.78 7.76 13.62
C ALA A 27 -22.57 9.22 14.09
N LEU A 28 -23.07 10.22 13.35
CA LEU A 28 -23.08 11.62 13.79
C LEU A 28 -23.95 11.81 15.03
N SER A 29 -25.20 11.32 14.97
CA SER A 29 -26.19 11.47 16.05
C SER A 29 -25.84 10.73 17.35
N SER A 30 -25.18 9.57 17.25
CA SER A 30 -24.97 8.64 18.37
C SER A 30 -23.50 8.62 18.80
N SER A 31 -23.12 9.52 19.71
CA SER A 31 -21.70 9.64 20.11
C SER A 31 -21.11 8.41 20.81
N SER A 32 -21.93 7.60 21.49
CA SER A 32 -21.48 6.40 22.22
C SER A 32 -21.18 5.22 21.30
N GLN A 33 -21.90 5.07 20.19
CA GLN A 33 -21.76 3.95 19.24
C GLN A 33 -20.99 4.35 17.96
N ARG A 34 -20.49 5.59 17.89
CA ARG A 34 -19.92 6.15 16.67
C ARG A 34 -18.80 5.29 16.08
N ILE A 35 -17.84 4.87 16.91
CA ILE A 35 -16.69 4.08 16.46
C ILE A 35 -17.14 2.71 15.95
N GLU A 36 -18.05 2.03 16.67
CA GLU A 36 -18.57 0.72 16.27
C GLU A 36 -19.33 0.80 14.94
N LEU A 37 -20.16 1.83 14.75
CA LEU A 37 -20.89 2.05 13.50
C LEU A 37 -19.95 2.31 12.32
N LEU A 38 -18.90 3.10 12.52
CA LEU A 38 -17.90 3.36 11.48
C LEU A 38 -17.06 2.13 11.16
N GLN A 39 -16.71 1.33 12.16
CA GLN A 39 -16.00 0.07 11.96
C GLN A 39 -16.87 -0.94 11.19
N GLN A 40 -18.16 -1.06 11.52
CA GLN A 40 -19.11 -1.89 10.79
C GLN A 40 -19.25 -1.42 9.34
N LEU A 41 -19.40 -0.11 9.13
CA LEU A 41 -19.50 0.47 7.79
C LEU A 41 -18.23 0.19 6.97
N PHE A 42 -17.05 0.35 7.55
CA PHE A 42 -15.78 0.00 6.90
C PHE A 42 -15.75 -1.49 6.51
N ALA A 43 -16.13 -2.39 7.42
CA ALA A 43 -16.17 -3.82 7.14
C ALA A 43 -17.13 -4.12 5.98
N ASP A 44 -18.33 -3.56 6.00
CA ASP A 44 -19.35 -3.75 4.94
C ASP A 44 -18.87 -3.27 3.57
N ILE A 45 -18.18 -2.12 3.50
CA ILE A 45 -17.63 -1.55 2.27
C ILE A 45 -16.47 -2.39 1.73
N ALA A 46 -15.67 -2.98 2.63
CA ALA A 46 -14.53 -3.84 2.29
C ALA A 46 -14.93 -5.29 1.97
N LEU A 47 -16.23 -5.64 2.04
CA LEU A 47 -16.69 -6.98 1.69
C LEU A 47 -16.53 -7.26 0.20
N GLU A 48 -16.21 -8.52 -0.09
CA GLU A 48 -16.25 -9.07 -1.44
C GLU A 48 -17.71 -9.18 -1.89
N VAL A 49 -17.95 -8.82 -3.15
CA VAL A 49 -19.25 -8.89 -3.80
C VAL A 49 -19.59 -10.35 -4.03
N ASP A 50 -20.68 -10.81 -3.42
CA ASP A 50 -21.22 -12.16 -3.58
C ASP A 50 -21.71 -12.41 -5.01
N ASP A 51 -21.83 -13.68 -5.42
CA ASP A 51 -22.20 -14.04 -6.80
C ASP A 51 -23.56 -13.44 -7.21
N ARG A 52 -24.47 -13.30 -6.25
CA ARG A 52 -25.80 -12.70 -6.47
C ARG A 52 -25.71 -11.21 -6.78
N ALA A 53 -24.94 -10.43 -6.02
CA ALA A 53 -24.73 -9.02 -6.33
C ALA A 53 -23.87 -8.86 -7.59
N ARG A 54 -22.92 -9.77 -7.82
CA ARG A 54 -22.08 -9.78 -9.03
C ARG A 54 -22.92 -9.91 -10.30
N ASP A 55 -23.96 -10.75 -10.32
CA ASP A 55 -24.88 -10.87 -11.45
C ASP A 55 -25.70 -9.59 -11.72
N ILE A 56 -25.98 -8.79 -10.68
CA ILE A 56 -26.69 -7.52 -10.80
C ILE A 56 -25.74 -6.41 -11.30
N ILE A 57 -24.48 -6.46 -10.87
CA ILE A 57 -23.46 -5.44 -11.14
C ILE A 57 -22.80 -5.68 -12.50
N LEU A 58 -22.31 -6.89 -12.76
CA LEU A 58 -21.65 -7.28 -14.01
C LEU A 58 -22.68 -7.92 -14.93
N ASN A 59 -23.15 -7.17 -15.92
CA ASN A 59 -23.94 -7.76 -17.00
C ASN A 59 -23.09 -8.86 -17.68
N ARG A 60 -23.65 -10.07 -17.81
CA ARG A 60 -22.99 -11.26 -18.39
C ARG A 60 -22.41 -11.06 -19.82
N ASP A 61 -22.77 -9.96 -20.50
CA ASP A 61 -22.43 -9.67 -21.89
C ASP A 61 -21.15 -8.84 -22.10
N GLU A 62 -20.49 -8.35 -21.02
CA GLU A 62 -19.23 -7.58 -21.12
C GLU A 62 -17.96 -8.42 -20.85
N ARG A 63 -18.04 -9.76 -20.92
CA ARG A 63 -16.83 -10.60 -21.06
C ARG A 63 -16.34 -10.59 -22.51
N GLY A 64 -15.98 -9.41 -23.00
CA GLY A 64 -15.59 -9.18 -24.37
C GLY A 64 -14.45 -8.18 -24.47
N ALA A 65 -13.23 -8.72 -24.45
CA ALA A 65 -11.97 -8.10 -24.88
C ALA A 65 -11.36 -7.01 -23.98
N GLY A 66 -10.52 -7.46 -23.04
CA GLY A 66 -9.49 -6.65 -22.38
C GLY A 66 -8.45 -7.57 -21.76
N LEU A 67 -7.33 -7.77 -22.45
CA LEU A 67 -6.19 -8.59 -22.05
C LEU A 67 -5.68 -8.19 -20.64
N ILE A 68 -5.99 -8.96 -19.59
CA ILE A 68 -5.19 -9.34 -18.38
C ILE A 68 -6.00 -10.42 -17.61
N GLU A 69 -6.68 -11.34 -18.31
CA GLU A 69 -7.30 -12.51 -17.65
C GLU A 69 -6.28 -13.66 -17.67
N ASP A 70 -5.51 -13.81 -16.57
CA ASP A 70 -5.01 -15.13 -16.09
C ASP A 70 -4.15 -15.10 -14.81
N ARG A 71 -3.95 -13.96 -14.11
CA ARG A 71 -3.12 -13.95 -12.87
C ARG A 71 -3.67 -13.25 -11.63
N ILE A 72 -4.84 -12.63 -11.71
CA ILE A 72 -5.47 -12.04 -10.52
C ILE A 72 -6.89 -12.60 -10.46
N GLU A 73 -7.10 -13.63 -9.65
CA GLU A 73 -8.42 -13.93 -9.08
C GLU A 73 -8.80 -12.74 -8.18
N SER A 74 -9.10 -11.58 -8.78
CA SER A 74 -9.47 -10.38 -8.02
C SER A 74 -10.91 -10.54 -7.58
N CYS A 75 -11.10 -10.89 -6.30
CA CYS A 75 -12.40 -10.78 -5.67
C CYS A 75 -12.87 -9.31 -5.74
N LEU A 76 -13.87 -9.02 -6.58
CA LEU A 76 -14.47 -7.70 -6.70
C LEU A 76 -15.04 -7.29 -5.34
N CYS A 77 -14.59 -6.16 -4.78
CA CYS A 77 -15.10 -5.63 -3.51
C CYS A 77 -16.12 -4.50 -3.72
N PHE A 78 -17.02 -4.28 -2.76
CA PHE A 78 -18.07 -3.25 -2.89
C PHE A 78 -17.51 -1.84 -3.06
N TYR A 79 -16.38 -1.52 -2.43
CA TYR A 79 -15.75 -0.22 -2.58
C TYR A 79 -15.33 0.10 -4.02
N GLU A 80 -14.95 -0.90 -4.82
CA GLU A 80 -14.55 -0.70 -6.21
C GLU A 80 -15.73 -0.21 -7.04
N VAL A 81 -16.88 -0.88 -6.86
CA VAL A 81 -18.12 -0.56 -7.56
C VAL A 81 -18.67 0.79 -7.13
N LEU A 82 -18.57 1.12 -5.84
CA LEU A 82 -19.03 2.39 -5.29
C LEU A 82 -18.14 3.56 -5.74
N ALA A 83 -16.82 3.36 -5.80
CA ALA A 83 -15.90 4.39 -6.28
C ALA A 83 -16.19 4.76 -7.75
N ASP A 84 -16.44 3.76 -8.61
CA ASP A 84 -16.85 3.99 -10.00
C ASP A 84 -18.22 4.69 -10.11
N HIS A 85 -19.16 4.31 -9.23
CA HIS A 85 -20.46 4.95 -9.15
C HIS A 85 -20.35 6.43 -8.80
N TYR A 86 -19.54 6.79 -7.80
CA TYR A 86 -19.38 8.18 -7.38
C TYR A 86 -18.67 9.04 -8.42
N VAL A 87 -17.76 8.47 -9.22
CA VAL A 87 -17.23 9.18 -10.41
C VAL A 87 -18.33 9.42 -11.44
N SER A 88 -19.16 8.40 -11.71
CA SER A 88 -20.23 8.47 -12.71
C SER A 88 -21.39 9.39 -12.28
N VAL A 89 -21.70 9.44 -10.99
CA VAL A 89 -22.76 10.25 -10.39
C VAL A 89 -22.20 11.02 -9.18
N PRO A 90 -21.48 12.14 -9.41
CA PRO A 90 -20.80 12.89 -8.36
C PRO A 90 -21.72 13.42 -7.26
N GLU A 91 -22.97 13.71 -7.57
CA GLU A 91 -23.96 14.23 -6.61
C GLU A 91 -24.27 13.26 -5.46
N ASP A 92 -24.28 11.95 -5.77
CA ASP A 92 -24.50 10.90 -4.77
C ASP A 92 -23.29 10.81 -3.82
N GLY A 93 -22.08 10.90 -4.38
CA GLY A 93 -20.84 10.91 -3.61
C GLY A 93 -20.69 12.16 -2.74
N LYS A 94 -21.08 13.34 -3.23
CA LYS A 94 -20.94 14.61 -2.52
C LYS A 94 -21.66 14.63 -1.17
N ARG A 95 -22.88 14.08 -1.11
CA ARG A 95 -23.65 13.98 0.16
C ARG A 95 -22.91 13.15 1.22
N ILE A 96 -22.31 12.04 0.80
CA ILE A 96 -21.52 11.18 1.69
C ILE A 96 -20.23 11.88 2.10
N LEU A 97 -19.58 12.59 1.16
CA LEU A 97 -18.37 13.36 1.44
C LEU A 97 -18.61 14.44 2.51
N ASP A 98 -19.72 15.17 2.42
CA ASP A 98 -20.09 16.19 3.41
C ASP A 98 -20.28 15.61 4.83
N LEU A 99 -20.81 14.39 4.94
CA LEU A 99 -20.93 13.67 6.21
C LEU A 99 -19.57 13.18 6.73
N ILE A 100 -18.73 12.67 5.83
CA ILE A 100 -17.36 12.23 6.15
C ILE A 100 -16.52 13.40 6.67
N VAL A 101 -16.62 14.58 6.06
CA VAL A 101 -15.91 15.80 6.48
C VAL A 101 -16.30 16.19 7.92
N GLN A 102 -17.57 16.02 8.30
CA GLN A 102 -18.02 16.27 9.68
C GLN A 102 -17.47 15.24 10.68
N LEU A 103 -17.17 14.02 10.23
CA LEU A 103 -16.65 12.93 11.04
C LEU A 103 -15.12 12.78 10.98
N TRP A 104 -14.41 13.70 10.32
CA TRP A 104 -12.98 13.54 9.97
C TRP A 104 -12.03 13.25 11.14
N SER A 105 -12.38 13.70 12.34
CA SER A 105 -11.60 13.47 13.57
C SER A 105 -11.68 12.04 14.10
N GLN A 106 -12.59 11.22 13.58
CA GLN A 106 -12.85 9.87 14.08
C GLN A 106 -11.96 8.84 13.39
N SER A 107 -11.65 7.75 14.12
CA SER A 107 -11.02 6.57 13.53
C SER A 107 -11.91 5.95 12.45
N PHE A 108 -11.32 5.17 11.53
CA PHE A 108 -11.97 4.57 10.35
C PHE A 108 -12.45 5.54 9.25
N VAL A 109 -12.70 6.81 9.54
CA VAL A 109 -13.24 7.75 8.54
C VAL A 109 -12.30 7.96 7.37
N SER A 110 -10.99 8.12 7.62
CA SER A 110 -9.99 8.19 6.55
C SER A 110 -9.93 6.92 5.69
N HIS A 111 -10.24 5.76 6.27
CA HIS A 111 -10.23 4.46 5.59
C HIS A 111 -11.45 4.36 4.67
N ILE A 112 -12.63 4.68 5.21
CA ILE A 112 -13.89 4.74 4.44
C ILE A 112 -13.76 5.75 3.31
N PHE A 113 -13.23 6.94 3.60
CA PHE A 113 -12.97 7.97 2.60
C PHE A 113 -12.07 7.45 1.48
N THR A 114 -10.94 6.83 1.83
CA THR A 114 -10.01 6.27 0.84
C THR A 114 -10.70 5.22 -0.03
N LEU A 115 -11.42 4.27 0.56
CA LEU A 115 -12.10 3.21 -0.18
C LEU A 115 -13.16 3.76 -1.15
N LEU A 116 -13.97 4.72 -0.71
CA LEU A 116 -15.09 5.24 -1.49
C LEU A 116 -14.69 6.31 -2.50
N PHE A 117 -13.69 7.14 -2.20
CA PHE A 117 -13.39 8.37 -2.96
C PHE A 117 -12.01 8.37 -3.62
N HIS A 118 -11.26 7.26 -3.61
CA HIS A 118 -9.95 7.19 -4.24
C HIS A 118 -9.98 7.57 -5.72
N LYS A 119 -11.00 7.16 -6.50
CA LYS A 119 -11.13 7.56 -7.92
C LYS A 119 -11.70 8.97 -8.08
N TRP A 120 -12.73 9.27 -7.29
CA TRP A 120 -13.44 10.56 -7.30
C TRP A 120 -12.48 11.75 -7.17
N LEU A 121 -11.48 11.64 -6.28
CA LEU A 121 -10.49 12.69 -6.04
C LEU A 121 -9.69 13.09 -7.29
N PHE A 122 -9.43 12.16 -8.20
CA PHE A 122 -8.59 12.40 -9.38
C PHE A 122 -9.40 12.61 -10.67
N GLU A 123 -10.62 12.06 -10.73
CA GLU A 123 -11.43 12.05 -11.95
C GLU A 123 -12.52 13.14 -11.95
N VAL A 124 -12.99 13.58 -10.77
CA VAL A 124 -13.99 14.65 -10.68
C VAL A 124 -13.29 15.99 -10.45
N PRO A 125 -13.61 17.03 -11.24
CA PRO A 125 -13.00 18.35 -11.07
C PRO A 125 -13.43 18.97 -9.73
N LEU A 126 -12.45 19.26 -8.90
CA LEU A 126 -12.60 19.96 -7.62
C LEU A 126 -12.11 21.40 -7.75
N GLU A 127 -12.95 22.36 -7.39
CA GLU A 127 -12.63 23.79 -7.46
C GLU A 127 -11.92 24.31 -6.19
N GLU A 128 -12.07 23.62 -5.05
CA GLU A 128 -11.57 24.08 -3.75
C GLU A 128 -10.16 23.56 -3.42
N THR A 129 -9.15 24.45 -3.48
CA THR A 129 -7.74 24.10 -3.25
C THR A 129 -7.44 23.62 -1.81
N GLU A 130 -8.10 24.18 -0.79
CA GLU A 130 -7.88 23.73 0.60
C GLU A 130 -8.44 22.33 0.87
N ALA A 131 -9.55 21.99 0.22
CA ALA A 131 -10.15 20.67 0.30
C ALA A 131 -9.21 19.62 -0.31
N LEU A 132 -8.56 19.93 -1.44
CA LEU A 132 -7.57 19.06 -2.08
C LEU A 132 -6.40 18.70 -1.17
N LEU A 133 -5.89 19.66 -0.38
CA LEU A 133 -4.81 19.39 0.58
C LEU A 133 -5.24 18.37 1.63
N ARG A 134 -6.43 18.58 2.21
CA ARG A 134 -6.99 17.70 3.26
C ARG A 134 -7.31 16.31 2.72
N TYR A 135 -7.92 16.24 1.54
CA TYR A 135 -8.29 14.98 0.89
C TYR A 135 -7.08 14.15 0.47
N GLY A 136 -6.05 14.79 -0.11
CA GLY A 136 -4.81 14.09 -0.47
C GLY A 136 -4.12 13.48 0.77
N SER A 137 -4.01 14.24 1.87
CA SER A 137 -3.43 13.74 3.11
C SER A 137 -4.24 12.58 3.71
N ALA A 138 -5.57 12.69 3.71
CA ALA A 138 -6.41 11.61 4.24
C ALA A 138 -6.47 10.38 3.36
N LEU A 139 -6.34 10.52 2.03
CA LEU A 139 -6.18 9.41 1.12
C LEU A 139 -4.93 8.61 1.50
N VAL A 140 -3.77 9.27 1.62
CA VAL A 140 -2.51 8.60 1.97
C VAL A 140 -2.60 7.95 3.36
N GLN A 141 -3.17 8.65 4.35
CA GLN A 141 -3.33 8.12 5.70
C GLN A 141 -4.29 6.93 5.76
N GLY A 142 -5.41 7.00 5.05
CA GLY A 142 -6.38 5.90 4.97
C GLY A 142 -5.82 4.70 4.21
N ALA A 143 -5.19 4.94 3.05
CA ALA A 143 -4.50 3.94 2.25
C ALA A 143 -3.41 3.21 3.06
N THR A 144 -2.59 3.96 3.81
CA THR A 144 -1.58 3.39 4.72
C THR A 144 -2.21 2.37 5.67
N ASN A 145 -3.34 2.72 6.30
CA ASN A 145 -3.94 1.84 7.29
C ASN A 145 -4.64 0.62 6.65
N VAL A 146 -5.35 0.79 5.53
CA VAL A 146 -6.03 -0.33 4.86
C VAL A 146 -5.03 -1.35 4.29
N PHE A 147 -3.91 -0.90 3.72
CA PHE A 147 -2.86 -1.82 3.28
C PHE A 147 -2.19 -2.53 4.45
N TRP A 148 -2.11 -1.89 5.61
CA TRP A 148 -1.64 -2.53 6.83
C TRP A 148 -2.60 -3.60 7.36
N ILE A 149 -3.92 -3.43 7.17
CA ILE A 149 -4.91 -4.49 7.45
C ILE A 149 -4.65 -5.70 6.54
N ASP A 150 -4.39 -5.49 5.25
CA ASP A 150 -4.04 -6.56 4.31
C ASP A 150 -2.79 -7.32 4.77
N ILE A 151 -1.74 -6.61 5.21
CA ILE A 151 -0.53 -7.23 5.75
C ILE A 151 -0.79 -8.00 7.05
N GLN A 152 -1.57 -7.44 7.97
CA GLN A 152 -1.89 -8.11 9.25
C GLN A 152 -2.74 -9.36 9.04
N THR A 153 -3.64 -9.34 8.07
CA THR A 153 -4.51 -10.47 7.73
C THR A 153 -3.89 -11.42 6.72
N ASN A 154 -2.73 -11.08 6.16
CA ASN A 154 -2.10 -11.78 5.04
C ASN A 154 -3.08 -12.02 3.87
N THR A 155 -3.86 -10.99 3.54
CA THR A 155 -4.80 -10.99 2.40
C THR A 155 -4.52 -9.82 1.49
N ARG A 156 -5.07 -9.83 0.28
CA ARG A 156 -4.84 -8.79 -0.75
C ARG A 156 -6.15 -8.14 -1.18
N ARG A 157 -7.04 -7.85 -0.21
CA ARG A 157 -8.37 -7.29 -0.49
C ARG A 157 -8.32 -5.90 -1.09
N PHE A 158 -7.28 -5.13 -0.75
CA PHE A 158 -7.10 -3.75 -1.22
C PHE A 158 -6.14 -3.65 -2.41
N LEU A 159 -5.88 -4.76 -3.11
CA LEU A 159 -5.01 -4.79 -4.29
C LEU A 159 -5.49 -3.84 -5.40
N SER A 160 -6.79 -3.79 -5.69
CA SER A 160 -7.35 -2.93 -6.74
C SER A 160 -7.17 -1.45 -6.41
N LEU A 161 -7.34 -1.05 -5.14
CA LEU A 161 -6.99 0.28 -4.65
C LEU A 161 -5.50 0.57 -4.85
N PHE A 162 -4.61 -0.34 -4.44
CA PHE A 162 -3.17 -0.15 -4.59
C PHE A 162 -2.77 -0.01 -6.07
N HIS A 163 -3.31 -0.88 -6.93
CA HIS A 163 -3.09 -0.85 -8.37
C HIS A 163 -3.51 0.49 -8.99
N TYR A 164 -4.70 1.00 -8.64
CA TYR A 164 -5.14 2.31 -9.09
C TYR A 164 -4.20 3.44 -8.65
N LEU A 165 -3.82 3.45 -7.37
CA LEU A 165 -2.91 4.48 -6.85
C LEU A 165 -1.52 4.42 -7.48
N LEU A 166 -1.02 3.24 -7.82
CA LEU A 166 0.26 3.07 -8.48
C LEU A 166 0.17 3.44 -9.97
N GLU A 167 -0.64 2.72 -10.74
CA GLU A 167 -0.63 2.80 -12.20
C GLU A 167 -1.37 4.02 -12.76
N GLU A 168 -2.53 4.34 -12.19
CA GLU A 168 -3.40 5.39 -12.72
C GLU A 168 -3.08 6.76 -12.10
N VAL A 169 -2.53 6.79 -10.87
CA VAL A 169 -2.23 8.04 -10.15
C VAL A 169 -0.73 8.33 -10.15
N ALA A 170 0.10 7.48 -9.55
CA ALA A 170 1.53 7.79 -9.38
C ALA A 170 2.31 7.77 -10.70
N LEU A 171 1.97 6.86 -11.62
CA LEU A 171 2.64 6.73 -12.92
C LEU A 171 2.07 7.63 -14.03
N VAL A 172 1.03 8.44 -13.73
CA VAL A 172 0.40 9.38 -14.67
C VAL A 172 0.61 10.82 -14.20
N PRO A 173 1.46 11.62 -14.89
CA PRO A 173 1.75 13.01 -14.55
C PRO A 173 0.50 13.86 -14.25
N ASP A 174 -0.47 13.83 -15.16
CA ASP A 174 -1.66 14.70 -15.10
C ASP A 174 -2.52 14.47 -13.85
N ARG A 175 -2.52 13.25 -13.29
CA ARG A 175 -3.28 12.93 -12.07
C ARG A 175 -2.51 13.30 -10.81
N ARG A 176 -1.17 13.36 -10.84
CA ARG A 176 -0.36 13.78 -9.68
C ARG A 176 -0.60 15.24 -9.30
N ASP A 177 -0.83 16.10 -10.30
CA ASP A 177 -1.06 17.53 -10.09
C ASP A 177 -2.40 17.82 -9.40
N ARG A 178 -3.29 16.82 -9.26
CA ARG A 178 -4.55 16.94 -8.50
C ARG A 178 -4.36 16.93 -6.99
N ILE A 179 -3.22 16.47 -6.49
CA ILE A 179 -2.90 16.46 -5.06
C ILE A 179 -1.72 17.37 -4.76
N SER A 180 -1.62 17.81 -3.52
CA SER A 180 -0.48 18.61 -3.09
C SER A 180 0.85 17.87 -3.31
N LEU A 181 1.93 18.62 -3.57
CA LEU A 181 3.26 18.03 -3.71
C LEU A 181 3.67 17.21 -2.47
N GLN A 182 3.25 17.62 -1.27
CA GLN A 182 3.52 16.87 -0.05
C GLN A 182 2.76 15.55 -0.02
N ALA A 183 1.46 15.56 -0.33
CA ALA A 183 0.65 14.34 -0.41
C ALA A 183 1.16 13.40 -1.52
N CYS A 184 1.65 13.94 -2.63
CA CYS A 184 2.28 13.16 -3.68
C CYS A 184 3.56 12.47 -3.18
N ARG A 185 4.45 13.19 -2.49
CA ARG A 185 5.62 12.59 -1.84
C ARG A 185 5.24 11.48 -0.86
N ASP A 186 4.27 11.75 0.01
CA ASP A 186 3.81 10.78 1.00
C ASP A 186 3.17 9.55 0.33
N LEU A 187 2.47 9.74 -0.80
CA LEU A 187 1.94 8.65 -1.63
C LEU A 187 3.07 7.79 -2.20
N PHE A 188 4.15 8.37 -2.72
CA PHE A 188 5.29 7.58 -3.23
C PHE A 188 6.00 6.81 -2.11
N LEU A 189 6.16 7.39 -0.91
CA LEU A 189 6.70 6.67 0.24
C LEU A 189 5.76 5.52 0.66
N LEU A 190 4.45 5.75 0.62
CA LEU A 190 3.44 4.71 0.83
C LEU A 190 3.53 3.60 -0.23
N LEU A 191 3.62 3.92 -1.52
CA LEU A 191 3.68 2.91 -2.57
C LEU A 191 4.98 2.08 -2.46
N SER A 192 6.09 2.73 -2.10
CA SER A 192 7.40 2.08 -1.89
C SER A 192 7.33 0.95 -0.87
N ARG A 193 6.55 1.17 0.20
CA ARG A 193 6.32 0.23 1.28
C ARG A 193 5.60 -1.05 0.83
N PHE A 194 4.63 -0.94 -0.08
CA PHE A 194 3.69 -2.03 -0.37
C PHE A 194 3.84 -2.67 -1.75
N ILE A 195 4.65 -2.09 -2.66
CA ILE A 195 4.79 -2.59 -4.05
C ILE A 195 5.20 -4.06 -4.13
N LEU A 196 6.10 -4.51 -3.24
CA LEU A 196 6.55 -5.90 -3.21
C LEU A 196 5.49 -6.85 -2.65
N PHE A 197 4.64 -6.40 -1.72
CA PHE A 197 3.59 -7.24 -1.14
C PHE A 197 2.46 -7.56 -2.11
N TYR A 198 2.17 -6.62 -3.01
CA TYR A 198 1.16 -6.78 -4.04
C TYR A 198 1.70 -7.39 -5.34
N ASP A 199 2.95 -7.89 -5.36
CA ASP A 199 3.59 -8.51 -6.54
C ASP A 199 3.69 -7.58 -7.78
N LEU A 200 3.84 -6.27 -7.56
CA LEU A 200 3.91 -5.25 -8.62
C LEU A 200 5.34 -4.73 -8.85
N ASP A 201 6.34 -5.51 -8.46
CA ASP A 201 7.76 -5.17 -8.58
C ASP A 201 8.26 -5.03 -10.03
N TYR A 202 7.54 -5.57 -11.02
CA TYR A 202 7.83 -5.34 -12.44
C TYR A 202 7.64 -3.86 -12.85
N LEU A 203 6.90 -3.07 -12.06
CA LEU A 203 6.73 -1.64 -12.28
C LEU A 203 7.80 -0.78 -11.58
N LEU A 204 8.68 -1.40 -10.79
CA LEU A 204 9.63 -0.68 -9.93
C LEU A 204 10.52 0.29 -10.72
N GLU A 205 11.04 -0.12 -11.88
CA GLU A 205 11.89 0.76 -12.70
C GLU A 205 11.14 2.02 -13.16
N ARG A 206 9.89 1.86 -13.62
CA ARG A 206 9.04 2.99 -14.03
C ARG A 206 8.67 3.85 -12.84
N PHE A 207 8.35 3.22 -11.71
CA PHE A 207 8.03 3.91 -10.46
C PHE A 207 9.18 4.77 -9.94
N LEU A 208 10.42 4.27 -9.97
CA LEU A 208 11.61 5.02 -9.55
C LEU A 208 11.93 6.20 -10.49
N LYS A 209 11.63 6.08 -11.79
CA LYS A 209 11.79 7.20 -12.75
C LYS A 209 10.81 8.35 -12.46
N GLU A 210 9.61 8.01 -11.99
CA GLU A 210 8.53 8.97 -11.72
C GLU A 210 8.54 9.51 -10.28
N PHE A 211 9.55 9.15 -9.47
CA PHE A 211 9.62 9.53 -8.07
C PHE A 211 9.73 11.06 -7.90
N PRO A 212 8.94 11.67 -7.01
CA PRO A 212 8.96 13.12 -6.83
C PRO A 212 10.28 13.57 -6.22
N THR A 213 10.67 14.81 -6.50
CA THR A 213 11.87 15.40 -5.90
C THR A 213 11.64 15.72 -4.43
N PHE A 214 12.60 15.37 -3.58
CA PHE A 214 12.56 15.66 -2.15
C PHE A 214 13.56 16.77 -1.78
N PRO A 215 13.21 17.68 -0.85
CA PRO A 215 14.12 18.76 -0.43
C PRO A 215 15.40 18.23 0.21
N ASN A 216 15.34 17.07 0.87
CA ASN A 216 16.46 16.40 1.52
C ASN A 216 17.17 15.36 0.63
N SER A 217 16.89 15.33 -0.69
CA SER A 217 17.56 14.42 -1.64
C SER A 217 19.09 14.54 -1.63
N PHE A 218 19.63 15.75 -1.40
CA PHE A 218 21.08 15.93 -1.24
C PHE A 218 21.65 15.09 -0.07
N LEU A 219 20.91 14.94 1.02
CA LEU A 219 21.34 14.20 2.22
C LEU A 219 21.02 12.71 2.14
N VAL A 220 19.82 12.37 1.64
CA VAL A 220 19.31 10.99 1.62
C VAL A 220 19.80 10.23 0.41
N GLY A 221 19.79 10.84 -0.77
CA GLY A 221 20.11 10.23 -2.05
C GLY A 221 19.00 10.35 -3.09
N GLY A 222 19.03 9.44 -4.04
CA GLY A 222 18.10 9.41 -5.17
C GLY A 222 16.79 8.67 -4.86
N PRO A 223 15.90 8.53 -5.85
CA PRO A 223 14.67 7.75 -5.74
C PRO A 223 14.85 6.34 -5.16
N ALA A 224 15.87 5.62 -5.63
CA ALA A 224 16.19 4.27 -5.16
C ALA A 224 16.54 4.26 -3.66
N ASP A 225 17.22 5.30 -3.16
CA ASP A 225 17.55 5.41 -1.73
C ASP A 225 16.29 5.58 -0.88
N PHE A 226 15.39 6.49 -1.25
CA PHE A 226 14.12 6.68 -0.54
C PHE A 226 13.28 5.40 -0.54
N PHE A 227 13.18 4.75 -1.70
CA PHE A 227 12.46 3.49 -1.84
C PHE A 227 13.01 2.41 -0.90
N VAL A 228 14.33 2.19 -0.92
CA VAL A 228 14.97 1.16 -0.08
C VAL A 228 14.89 1.51 1.40
N ILE A 229 14.95 2.79 1.77
CA ILE A 229 14.76 3.23 3.16
C ILE A 229 13.35 2.88 3.67
N GLU A 230 12.31 3.22 2.91
CA GLU A 230 10.93 2.93 3.28
C GLU A 230 10.66 1.42 3.36
N LEU A 231 11.20 0.67 2.40
CA LEU A 231 11.15 -0.78 2.41
C LEU A 231 11.84 -1.35 3.66
N THR A 232 13.05 -0.88 3.97
CA THR A 232 13.83 -1.33 5.14
C THR A 232 13.07 -1.04 6.44
N ASP A 233 12.49 0.15 6.56
CA ASP A 233 11.72 0.53 7.75
C ASP A 233 10.43 -0.26 7.91
N GLN A 234 9.85 -0.69 6.80
CA GLN A 234 8.72 -1.59 6.86
C GLN A 234 9.11 -2.97 7.37
N LEU A 235 10.20 -3.56 6.87
CA LEU A 235 10.64 -4.90 7.28
C LEU A 235 10.82 -5.00 8.80
N GLN A 236 11.40 -3.96 9.41
CA GLN A 236 11.61 -3.89 10.86
C GLN A 236 10.30 -3.88 11.66
N LYS A 237 9.21 -3.41 11.06
CA LYS A 237 7.88 -3.35 11.68
C LYS A 237 7.05 -4.61 11.44
N LEU A 238 7.40 -5.45 10.47
CA LEU A 238 6.65 -6.65 10.12
C LEU A 238 6.75 -7.70 11.24
N LYS A 239 5.58 -8.18 11.66
CA LYS A 239 5.43 -9.27 12.65
C LYS A 239 4.81 -10.54 12.06
N VAL A 240 4.23 -10.44 10.86
CA VAL A 240 3.54 -11.54 10.18
C VAL A 240 4.57 -12.30 9.34
N GLU A 241 4.97 -13.48 9.81
CA GLU A 241 6.05 -14.26 9.21
C GLU A 241 5.84 -14.58 7.72
N PRO A 242 4.67 -15.06 7.24
CA PRO A 242 4.45 -15.30 5.82
C PRO A 242 4.68 -14.05 4.96
N VAL A 243 4.27 -12.89 5.45
CA VAL A 243 4.46 -11.61 4.76
C VAL A 243 5.94 -11.23 4.73
N LEU A 244 6.67 -11.38 5.85
CA LEU A 244 8.10 -11.11 5.88
C LEU A 244 8.87 -12.02 4.90
N LEU A 245 8.55 -13.31 4.87
CA LEU A 245 9.13 -14.26 3.91
C LEU A 245 8.84 -13.86 2.46
N HIS A 246 7.62 -13.39 2.20
CA HIS A 246 7.23 -12.88 0.89
C HIS A 246 8.04 -11.65 0.49
N TYR A 247 8.20 -10.67 1.37
CA TYR A 247 9.08 -9.52 1.09
C TYR A 247 10.50 -9.94 0.75
N LEU A 248 11.11 -10.81 1.58
CA LEU A 248 12.48 -11.30 1.36
C LEU A 248 12.61 -12.00 0.00
N SER A 249 11.63 -12.81 -0.42
CA SER A 249 11.69 -13.51 -1.70
C SER A 249 11.59 -12.57 -2.91
N ARG A 250 10.93 -11.42 -2.77
CA ARG A 250 10.81 -10.39 -3.82
C ARG A 250 11.98 -9.40 -3.84
N MET A 251 12.89 -9.40 -2.87
CA MET A 251 13.99 -8.43 -2.82
C MET A 251 15.03 -8.59 -3.93
N SER A 252 14.98 -9.67 -4.71
CA SER A 252 15.84 -9.84 -5.89
C SER A 252 15.76 -8.66 -6.85
N VAL A 253 14.64 -7.94 -6.90
CA VAL A 253 14.46 -6.75 -7.75
C VAL A 253 15.32 -5.56 -7.35
N LEU A 254 15.93 -5.59 -6.16
CA LEU A 254 16.87 -4.55 -5.73
C LEU A 254 18.29 -4.76 -6.27
N GLN A 255 18.55 -5.91 -6.90
CA GLN A 255 19.86 -6.24 -7.43
C GLN A 255 20.25 -5.24 -8.53
N GLY A 256 21.44 -4.66 -8.40
CA GLY A 256 21.96 -3.69 -9.38
C GLY A 256 21.46 -2.26 -9.20
N LEU A 257 20.63 -1.96 -8.19
CA LEU A 257 20.28 -0.58 -7.86
C LEU A 257 21.50 0.17 -7.31
N GLU A 258 21.77 1.35 -7.87
CA GLU A 258 22.80 2.26 -7.37
C GLU A 258 22.28 2.97 -6.12
N LEU A 259 22.73 2.50 -4.95
CA LEU A 259 22.36 3.04 -3.65
C LEU A 259 23.54 3.76 -3.01
N ARG A 260 23.26 4.79 -2.21
CA ARG A 260 24.28 5.36 -1.33
C ARG A 260 24.77 4.32 -0.32
N MET A 261 26.02 4.47 0.08
CA MET A 261 26.65 3.60 1.08
C MET A 261 25.86 3.55 2.39
N THR A 262 25.28 4.67 2.83
CA THR A 262 24.45 4.74 4.04
C THR A 262 23.18 3.90 3.91
N THR A 263 22.48 3.99 2.78
CA THR A 263 21.27 3.21 2.49
C THR A 263 21.59 1.72 2.38
N ASN A 264 22.65 1.40 1.64
CA ASN A 264 23.13 0.03 1.46
C ASN A 264 23.49 -0.61 2.82
N THR A 265 24.26 0.10 3.64
CA THR A 265 24.65 -0.35 4.99
C THR A 265 23.41 -0.59 5.87
N ARG A 266 22.41 0.29 5.81
CA ARG A 266 21.16 0.16 6.58
C ARG A 266 20.35 -1.08 6.16
N LEU A 267 20.19 -1.31 4.85
CA LEU A 267 19.50 -2.50 4.33
C LEU A 267 20.25 -3.77 4.75
N LYS A 268 21.57 -3.79 4.57
CA LYS A 268 22.42 -4.93 4.96
C LYS A 268 22.32 -5.22 6.47
N ALA A 269 22.40 -4.21 7.32
CA ALA A 269 22.24 -4.36 8.77
C ALA A 269 20.84 -4.90 9.15
N CYS A 270 19.78 -4.42 8.48
CA CYS A 270 18.43 -4.92 8.67
C CYS A 270 18.33 -6.41 8.32
N LEU A 271 18.87 -6.83 7.18
CA LEU A 271 18.84 -8.23 6.77
C LEU A 271 19.64 -9.13 7.71
N TYR A 272 20.82 -8.70 8.18
CA TYR A 272 21.58 -9.45 9.19
C TYR A 272 20.81 -9.63 10.49
N SER A 273 20.01 -8.64 10.91
CA SER A 273 19.19 -8.78 12.12
C SER A 273 18.22 -9.97 12.03
N PHE A 274 17.79 -10.34 10.82
CA PHE A 274 16.95 -11.51 10.58
C PHE A 274 17.71 -12.83 10.46
N THR A 275 19.05 -12.83 10.40
CA THR A 275 19.87 -14.05 10.30
C THR A 275 20.25 -14.67 11.64
N SER A 276 20.23 -13.89 12.72
CA SER A 276 20.72 -14.33 14.03
C SER A 276 19.59 -14.90 14.89
N PRO A 277 19.82 -16.00 15.63
CA PRO A 277 18.90 -16.50 16.63
C PRO A 277 19.02 -15.62 17.89
N GLY A 278 18.44 -14.42 17.87
CA GLY A 278 18.49 -13.47 18.97
C GLY A 278 17.31 -12.50 18.98
N GLY A 279 17.12 -11.82 20.10
CA GLY A 279 16.12 -10.75 20.22
C GLY A 279 16.44 -9.56 19.30
N PRO A 280 15.45 -8.70 18.99
CA PRO A 280 14.15 -8.57 19.67
C PRO A 280 13.00 -9.43 19.09
N THR A 281 13.16 -10.09 17.94
CA THR A 281 12.05 -10.72 17.21
C THR A 281 12.14 -12.24 17.06
N TYR A 282 13.24 -12.89 17.48
CA TYR A 282 13.45 -14.34 17.39
C TYR A 282 13.00 -14.93 16.03
N PRO A 283 13.62 -14.51 14.91
CA PRO A 283 13.22 -14.92 13.57
C PRO A 283 13.26 -16.45 13.44
N THR A 284 12.26 -17.04 12.78
CA THR A 284 12.18 -18.49 12.56
C THR A 284 13.30 -18.97 11.64
N ARG A 285 13.51 -20.29 11.57
CA ARG A 285 14.50 -20.87 10.65
C ARG A 285 14.24 -20.50 9.20
N ALA A 286 12.97 -20.44 8.79
CA ALA A 286 12.58 -20.06 7.44
C ALA A 286 12.99 -18.61 7.14
N VAL A 287 12.69 -17.68 8.06
CA VAL A 287 13.05 -16.27 7.92
C VAL A 287 14.57 -16.10 7.87
N ARG A 288 15.31 -16.79 8.75
CA ARG A 288 16.79 -16.75 8.74
C ARG A 288 17.37 -17.21 7.41
N HIS A 289 16.85 -18.32 6.86
CA HIS A 289 17.33 -18.84 5.58
C HIS A 289 16.99 -17.92 4.41
N ALA A 290 15.79 -17.36 4.38
CA ALA A 290 15.39 -16.38 3.37
C ALA A 290 16.24 -15.10 3.45
N ALA A 291 16.56 -14.63 4.66
CA ALA A 291 17.43 -13.48 4.88
C ALA A 291 18.86 -13.72 4.39
N TRP A 292 19.44 -14.90 4.67
CA TRP A 292 20.75 -15.29 4.13
C TRP A 292 20.77 -15.31 2.60
N ASN A 293 19.80 -15.98 1.97
CA ASN A 293 19.69 -16.01 0.51
C ASN A 293 19.57 -14.60 -0.09
N THR A 294 18.84 -13.72 0.58
CA THR A 294 18.65 -12.33 0.13
C THR A 294 19.96 -11.53 0.26
N LEU A 295 20.71 -11.72 1.36
CA LEU A 295 22.02 -11.09 1.55
C LEU A 295 23.01 -11.53 0.47
N ASP A 296 23.10 -12.83 0.19
CA ASP A 296 24.02 -13.39 -0.80
C ASP A 296 23.70 -12.87 -2.21
N LEU A 297 22.42 -12.68 -2.51
CA LEU A 297 21.95 -12.16 -3.80
C LEU A 297 22.26 -10.66 -3.98
N LEU A 298 21.99 -9.85 -2.95
CA LEU A 298 22.13 -8.40 -3.04
C LEU A 298 23.55 -7.90 -2.79
N PHE A 299 24.29 -8.62 -1.94
CA PHE A 299 25.66 -8.29 -1.55
C PHE A 299 26.56 -9.49 -1.79
N PRO A 300 26.70 -9.96 -3.04
CA PRO A 300 27.60 -11.05 -3.35
C PRO A 300 29.00 -10.60 -2.93
N CYS A 301 29.58 -11.30 -1.95
CA CYS A 301 31.00 -11.15 -1.67
C CYS A 301 31.74 -11.41 -2.98
N CYS A 302 32.54 -10.47 -3.47
CA CYS A 302 33.44 -10.71 -4.61
C CYS A 302 34.12 -12.08 -4.40
N GLY A 303 34.00 -12.95 -5.41
CA GLY A 303 34.11 -14.40 -5.27
C GLY A 303 35.27 -14.90 -4.41
N LEU A 304 34.92 -15.71 -3.42
CA LEU A 304 35.75 -16.85 -3.02
C LEU A 304 34.93 -18.11 -3.31
N ASN A 305 35.42 -18.87 -4.28
CA ASN A 305 34.92 -20.19 -4.62
C ASN A 305 34.84 -21.04 -3.36
N PHE A 306 33.63 -21.44 -2.97
CA PHE A 306 33.42 -22.53 -2.02
C PHE A 306 33.65 -23.86 -2.74
N GLY A 307 34.93 -24.20 -2.92
CA GLY A 307 35.35 -25.58 -3.01
C GLY A 307 35.58 -26.11 -1.59
N GLY A 308 34.81 -27.12 -1.21
CA GLY A 308 35.07 -28.15 -0.21
C GLY A 308 35.83 -27.78 1.08
N ASP A 309 35.14 -27.97 2.20
CA ASP A 309 35.70 -28.45 3.48
C ASP A 309 36.68 -27.53 4.23
N HIS A 310 36.15 -26.49 4.89
CA HIS A 310 36.40 -26.19 6.32
C HIS A 310 35.71 -24.89 6.73
N TRP A 311 35.03 -24.92 7.88
CA TRP A 311 34.49 -23.73 8.54
C TRP A 311 35.61 -22.95 9.21
N ASP A 312 36.27 -22.05 8.49
CA ASP A 312 37.07 -20.97 9.09
C ASP A 312 36.57 -19.62 8.59
N ILE A 313 35.93 -18.90 9.50
CA ILE A 313 35.36 -17.57 9.28
C ILE A 313 36.49 -16.55 9.46
N SER A 314 37.13 -16.13 8.37
CA SER A 314 37.91 -14.89 8.36
C SER A 314 36.98 -13.73 8.02
N LEU A 315 36.32 -13.19 9.05
CA LEU A 315 35.61 -11.92 8.97
C LEU A 315 36.62 -10.78 8.78
N SER A 316 36.63 -10.16 7.60
CA SER A 316 37.09 -8.78 7.47
C SER A 316 36.02 -7.89 8.08
N TYR A 317 36.10 -7.71 9.39
CA TYR A 317 35.29 -6.73 10.12
C TYR A 317 35.81 -5.32 9.81
N ASP A 318 34.96 -4.52 9.18
CA ASP A 318 35.11 -3.06 9.20
C ASP A 318 34.94 -2.60 10.67
N SER A 319 36.07 -2.29 11.29
CA SER A 319 36.28 -2.20 12.74
C SER A 319 35.67 -0.96 13.40
N HIS A 320 34.78 -0.21 12.75
CA HIS A 320 34.25 1.05 13.31
C HIS A 320 32.89 0.94 14.00
N ILE A 321 32.03 -0.02 13.64
CA ILE A 321 30.67 -0.10 14.22
C ILE A 321 30.67 -0.81 15.59
N LEU A 322 31.58 -1.76 15.81
CA LEU A 322 31.70 -2.49 17.08
C LEU A 322 32.37 -1.66 18.20
N MET A 323 33.09 -0.60 17.86
CA MET A 323 33.78 0.23 18.86
C MET A 323 32.79 1.16 19.58
N VAL A 324 31.76 1.66 18.90
CA VAL A 324 30.76 2.58 19.47
C VAL A 324 29.83 1.88 20.48
N PHE A 325 29.56 0.59 20.32
CA PHE A 325 28.75 -0.17 21.29
C PHE A 325 29.53 -0.60 22.54
N ARG A 326 30.87 -0.54 22.53
CA ARG A 326 31.71 -0.98 23.65
C ARG A 326 32.04 0.14 24.65
N GLU A 327 31.85 1.41 24.27
CA GLU A 327 32.15 2.56 25.15
C GLU A 327 30.96 3.09 25.96
N LEU A 328 29.75 2.52 25.81
CA LEU A 328 28.56 2.94 26.59
C LEU A 328 28.25 2.06 27.81
N HIS A 329 29.18 1.19 28.21
CA HIS A 329 29.02 0.31 29.38
C HIS A 329 30.21 0.30 30.35
N TYR A 330 30.93 1.43 30.45
CA TYR A 330 31.87 1.67 31.55
C TYR A 330 31.61 3.00 32.24
#